data_AF-A0A6S6FYD8-F1
#
_entry.id   AF-A0A6S6FYD8-F1
#
_cell.length_a   1.000
_cell.length_b   1.000
_cell.length_c   1.000
_cell.angle_alpha   90.00
_cell.angle_beta   90.00
_cell.angle_gamma   90.00
#
_symmetry.space_group_name_H-M   'P 1'
#
loop_
_entity.id
_entity.type
_entity.pdbx_description
1 polymer ?
#
loop_
_entity_poly.entity_id
_entity_poly.type
_entity_poly.pdbx_seq_one_letter_code
_entity_poly.pdbx_strand_id
1 'polypeptide(L)'
;MRGSPDPLDISLDHPVWRALSHYSIGPNDAALTFAARLARENGWSAAHAARVIEEYRRFCFLAVTAGHAVTPSDAVDQAWHLHLTYTRDYWERFCPDVLGRALHHGPTAGGSAEQGRYFEQYAQTLRSYEAVFGPAPADLWPNAQRRLIEDPRARRLHARDGIVVSRRAARWSLLVATGIGLVAVLLWWWR
;
A
#
# COMPACT_ATOMS: atom_id res chain seq x y z
N MET A 1 1.52 -15.72 42.49
CA MET A 1 0.89 -15.61 41.15
C MET A 1 1.38 -14.33 40.52
N ARG A 2 2.36 -14.41 39.61
CA ARG A 2 2.80 -13.25 38.82
C ARG A 2 1.70 -13.01 37.79
N GLY A 3 1.06 -11.84 37.83
CA GLY A 3 0.07 -11.45 36.84
C GLY A 3 0.66 -11.53 35.44
N SER A 4 -0.09 -12.10 34.50
CA SER A 4 0.18 -11.99 33.08
C SER A 4 0.35 -10.50 32.72
N PRO A 5 1.31 -10.12 31.86
CA PRO A 5 1.37 -8.75 31.39
C PRO A 5 0.04 -8.41 30.71
N ASP A 6 -0.54 -7.29 31.11
CA ASP A 6 -1.72 -6.69 30.49
C ASP A 6 -1.48 -6.61 28.96
N PRO A 7 -2.46 -6.94 28.10
CA PRO A 7 -2.30 -6.75 26.66
C PRO A 7 -2.03 -5.26 26.46
N LEU A 8 -0.83 -4.95 25.97
CA LEU A 8 -0.32 -3.60 25.72
C LEU A 8 -1.47 -2.63 25.44
N ASP A 9 -1.63 -1.62 26.30
CA ASP A 9 -2.51 -0.48 26.04
C ASP A 9 -1.92 0.30 24.85
N ILE A 10 -2.15 -0.22 23.64
CA ILE A 10 -1.77 0.40 22.37
C ILE A 10 -2.79 1.51 22.12
N SER A 11 -2.66 2.58 22.89
CA SER A 11 -3.44 3.82 22.75
C SER A 11 -2.79 4.74 21.71
N LEU A 12 -3.61 5.56 21.04
CA LEU A 12 -3.14 6.64 20.17
C LEU A 12 -2.42 7.76 20.94
N ASP A 13 -2.44 7.73 22.28
CA ASP A 13 -1.61 8.61 23.11
C ASP A 13 -0.14 8.18 23.17
N HIS A 14 0.21 7.02 22.59
CA HIS A 14 1.56 6.49 22.58
C HIS A 14 2.56 7.47 21.94
N PRO A 15 3.75 7.72 22.55
CA PRO A 15 4.72 8.69 22.04
C PRO A 15 5.11 8.52 20.57
N VAL A 16 5.27 7.27 20.12
CA VAL A 16 5.57 6.95 18.70
C VAL A 16 4.45 7.38 17.76
N TRP A 17 3.17 7.22 18.14
CA TRP A 17 2.06 7.67 17.29
C TRP A 17 2.04 9.20 17.17
N ARG A 18 2.29 9.90 18.28
CA ARG A 18 2.41 11.37 18.27
C ARG A 18 3.57 11.83 17.37
N ALA A 19 4.73 11.20 17.50
CA ALA A 19 5.88 11.51 16.65
C ALA A 19 5.58 11.25 15.16
N LEU A 20 4.99 10.09 14.83
CA LEU A 20 4.58 9.74 13.46
C LEU A 20 3.56 10.73 12.87
N SER A 21 2.56 11.14 13.65
CA SER A 21 1.50 12.06 13.23
C SER A 21 2.02 13.45 12.89
N HIS A 22 3.12 13.87 13.51
CA HIS A 22 3.77 15.17 13.26
C HIS A 22 4.92 15.09 12.26
N TYR A 23 5.35 13.88 11.89
CA TYR A 23 6.49 13.69 10.99
C TYR A 23 6.15 14.03 9.53
N SER A 24 7.06 14.76 8.89
CA SER A 24 7.04 15.07 7.47
C SER A 24 8.26 14.44 6.79
N ILE A 25 8.01 13.66 5.74
CA ILE A 25 9.06 12.91 5.02
C ILE A 25 9.76 13.83 4.02
N GLY A 26 11.08 13.92 4.15
CA GLY A 26 11.93 14.74 3.29
C GLY A 26 11.88 16.25 3.58
N PRO A 27 12.50 17.08 2.72
CA PRO A 27 12.56 18.53 2.92
C PRO A 27 11.19 19.20 2.74
N ASN A 28 10.83 20.10 3.66
CA ASN A 28 9.56 20.83 3.63
C ASN A 28 9.44 21.82 2.46
N ASP A 29 10.57 22.28 1.92
CA ASP A 29 10.69 23.25 0.84
C ASP A 29 10.89 22.59 -0.55
N ALA A 30 10.82 21.26 -0.63
CA ALA A 30 10.99 20.54 -1.87
C ALA A 30 9.86 20.86 -2.88
N ALA A 31 10.24 21.36 -4.07
CA ALA A 31 9.30 21.62 -5.16
C ALA A 31 8.49 20.37 -5.58
N LEU A 32 9.07 19.18 -5.43
CA LEU A 32 8.37 17.90 -5.56
C LEU A 32 8.36 17.21 -4.19
N THR A 33 7.26 17.37 -3.47
CA THR A 33 7.05 16.76 -2.16
C THR A 33 7.02 15.23 -2.23
N PHE A 34 7.24 14.56 -1.10
CA PHE A 34 7.11 13.12 -0.99
C PHE A 34 5.75 12.61 -1.52
N ALA A 35 4.65 13.26 -1.12
CA ALA A 35 3.31 12.89 -1.56
C ALA A 35 3.11 13.05 -3.07
N ALA A 36 3.61 14.14 -3.65
CA ALA A 36 3.53 14.37 -5.10
C ALA A 36 4.37 13.35 -5.88
N ARG A 37 5.55 12.99 -5.36
CA ARG A 37 6.39 11.93 -5.93
C ARG A 37 5.70 10.56 -5.85
N LEU A 38 5.16 10.21 -4.69
CA LEU A 38 4.42 8.96 -4.47
C LEU A 38 3.24 8.83 -5.45
N ALA A 39 2.46 9.90 -5.59
CA ALA A 39 1.34 9.95 -6.53
C ALA A 39 1.82 9.74 -7.98
N ARG A 40 2.85 10.47 -8.40
CA ARG A 40 3.40 10.40 -9.76
C ARG A 40 3.96 9.02 -10.10
N GLU A 41 4.74 8.42 -9.21
CA GLU A 41 5.43 7.15 -9.47
C GLU A 41 4.48 5.94 -9.53
N ASN A 42 3.30 6.05 -8.91
CA ASN A 42 2.29 4.99 -8.89
C ASN A 42 1.07 5.27 -9.78
N GLY A 43 1.03 6.43 -10.45
CA GLY A 43 -0.14 6.85 -11.24
C GLY A 43 -1.38 7.11 -10.38
N TRP A 44 -1.21 7.52 -9.14
CA TRP A 44 -2.30 7.80 -8.19
C TRP A 44 -2.73 9.27 -8.22
N SER A 45 -3.96 9.53 -7.77
CA SER A 45 -4.38 10.89 -7.44
C SER A 45 -3.69 11.39 -6.17
N ALA A 46 -3.58 12.71 -6.02
CA ALA A 46 -3.03 13.31 -4.80
C ALA A 46 -3.81 12.90 -3.54
N ALA A 47 -5.14 12.82 -3.62
CA ALA A 47 -5.99 12.38 -2.53
C ALA A 47 -5.73 10.93 -2.13
N HIS A 48 -5.51 10.04 -3.11
CA HIS A 48 -5.18 8.64 -2.82
C HIS A 48 -3.81 8.51 -2.18
N ALA A 49 -2.79 9.21 -2.69
CA ALA A 49 -1.45 9.22 -2.10
C ALA A 49 -1.47 9.75 -0.65
N ALA A 50 -2.25 10.80 -0.36
CA ALA A 50 -2.40 11.32 0.99
C ALA A 50 -2.99 10.27 1.95
N ARG A 51 -4.02 9.52 1.53
CA ARG A 51 -4.57 8.40 2.31
C ARG A 51 -3.54 7.30 2.53
N VAL A 52 -2.78 6.92 1.51
CA VAL A 52 -1.72 5.90 1.62
C VAL A 52 -0.64 6.32 2.61
N ILE A 53 -0.25 7.60 2.64
CA ILE A 53 0.73 8.12 3.62
C ILE A 53 0.21 7.96 5.04
N GLU A 54 -1.08 8.18 5.26
CA GLU A 54 -1.69 7.96 6.58
C GLU A 54 -1.67 6.48 6.96
N GLU A 55 -2.02 5.58 6.05
CA GLU A 55 -1.92 4.13 6.28
C GLU A 55 -0.47 3.68 6.52
N TYR A 56 0.52 4.33 5.89
CA TYR A 56 1.93 4.08 6.12
C TYR A 56 2.36 4.46 7.54
N ARG A 57 1.86 5.57 8.10
CA ARG A 57 2.09 5.89 9.52
C ARG A 57 1.51 4.82 10.44
N ARG A 58 0.29 4.36 10.17
CA ARG A 58 -0.36 3.29 10.95
C ARG A 58 0.43 2.00 10.89
N PHE A 59 0.92 1.62 9.71
CA PHE A 59 1.80 0.48 9.54
C PHE A 59 3.10 0.63 10.35
N CYS A 60 3.77 1.77 10.28
CA CYS A 60 4.99 2.02 11.06
C CYS A 60 4.74 1.94 12.57
N PHE A 61 3.59 2.43 13.03
CA PHE A 61 3.18 2.30 14.42
C PHE A 61 3.05 0.82 14.83
N LEU A 62 2.30 0.03 14.06
CA LEU A 62 2.15 -1.41 14.31
C LEU A 62 3.50 -2.15 14.26
N ALA A 63 4.39 -1.76 13.35
CA ALA A 63 5.73 -2.36 13.24
C ALA A 63 6.58 -2.14 14.50
N VAL A 64 6.29 -1.09 15.28
CA VAL A 64 6.96 -0.81 16.55
C VAL A 64 6.23 -1.46 17.72
N THR A 65 4.89 -1.43 17.74
CA THR A 65 4.10 -1.71 18.95
C THR A 65 3.42 -3.09 18.98
N ALA A 66 3.21 -3.75 17.84
CA ALA A 66 2.39 -4.96 17.79
C ALA A 66 3.04 -6.20 18.43
N GLY A 67 4.34 -6.16 18.76
CA GLY A 67 5.07 -7.28 19.37
C GLY A 67 5.33 -8.47 18.43
N HIS A 68 4.98 -8.36 17.15
CA HIS A 68 5.24 -9.34 16.11
C HIS A 68 5.63 -8.65 14.80
N ALA A 69 6.21 -9.41 13.86
CA ALA A 69 6.47 -8.89 12.51
C ALA A 69 5.15 -8.57 11.79
N VAL A 70 5.09 -7.45 11.09
CA VAL A 70 3.90 -7.00 10.35
C VAL A 70 4.18 -6.96 8.84
N THR A 71 3.14 -7.16 8.03
CA THR A 71 3.20 -7.12 6.57
C THR A 71 2.33 -5.98 6.05
N PRO A 72 2.87 -5.00 5.30
CA PRO A 72 2.08 -3.90 4.76
C PRO A 72 1.18 -4.38 3.61
N SER A 73 0.12 -3.65 3.28
CA SER A 73 -0.54 -3.79 1.98
C SER A 73 0.38 -3.32 0.83
N ASP A 74 0.04 -3.58 -0.43
CA ASP A 74 0.90 -3.17 -1.55
C ASP A 74 1.05 -1.65 -1.62
N ALA A 75 -0.06 -0.91 -1.50
CA ALA A 75 -0.03 0.55 -1.53
C ALA A 75 0.85 1.14 -0.40
N VAL A 76 0.74 0.59 0.81
CA VAL A 76 1.58 1.00 1.95
C VAL A 76 3.04 0.62 1.73
N ASP A 77 3.30 -0.54 1.14
CA ASP A 77 4.65 -0.98 0.78
C ASP A 77 5.28 -0.05 -0.28
N GLN A 78 4.52 0.47 -1.24
CA GLN A 78 5.03 1.47 -2.19
C GLN A 78 5.45 2.78 -1.49
N ALA A 79 4.69 3.24 -0.48
CA ALA A 79 5.10 4.40 0.32
C ALA A 79 6.37 4.09 1.12
N TRP A 80 6.47 2.89 1.71
CA TRP A 80 7.67 2.47 2.44
C TRP A 80 8.89 2.38 1.51
N HIS A 81 8.76 1.74 0.35
CA HIS A 81 9.81 1.69 -0.67
C HIS A 81 10.31 3.08 -1.06
N LEU A 82 9.38 4.02 -1.30
CA LEU A 82 9.77 5.38 -1.61
C LEU A 82 10.53 6.02 -0.45
N HIS A 83 10.06 5.86 0.79
CA HIS A 83 10.71 6.44 1.97
C HIS A 83 12.13 5.90 2.17
N LEU A 84 12.38 4.62 1.87
CA LEU A 84 13.74 4.04 1.90
C LEU A 84 14.71 4.73 0.93
N THR A 85 14.23 5.32 -0.16
CA THR A 85 15.08 6.10 -1.08
C THR A 85 15.49 7.47 -0.52
N TYR A 86 14.76 7.99 0.49
CA TYR A 86 15.13 9.19 1.24
C TYR A 86 16.10 8.78 2.35
N THR A 87 17.21 8.14 1.99
CA THR A 87 18.05 7.35 2.91
C THR A 87 18.50 8.10 4.16
N ARG A 88 18.90 9.37 4.02
CA ARG A 88 19.28 10.22 5.17
C ARG A 88 18.08 10.52 6.06
N ASP A 89 16.95 10.90 5.47
CA ASP A 89 15.71 11.12 6.21
C ASP A 89 15.28 9.86 6.96
N TYR A 90 15.32 8.71 6.28
CA TYR A 90 14.91 7.42 6.83
C TYR A 90 15.83 6.95 7.96
N TRP A 91 17.15 6.88 7.71
CA TRP A 91 18.09 6.28 8.64
C TRP A 91 18.60 7.23 9.72
N GLU A 92 18.76 8.52 9.41
CA GLU A 92 19.35 9.49 10.34
C GLU A 92 18.29 10.25 11.15
N ARG A 93 17.02 10.28 10.70
CA ARG A 93 15.92 11.00 11.40
C ARG A 93 14.75 10.08 11.75
N PHE A 94 14.11 9.47 10.77
CA PHE A 94 12.87 8.72 10.98
C PHE A 94 13.04 7.52 11.92
N CYS A 95 13.98 6.62 11.62
CA CYS A 95 14.23 5.45 12.47
C CYS A 95 14.65 5.81 13.92
N PRO A 96 15.69 6.64 14.14
CA PRO A 96 16.13 6.95 15.51
C PRO A 96 15.16 7.87 16.26
N ASP A 97 14.67 8.96 15.63
CA ASP A 97 13.96 10.01 16.36
C ASP A 97 12.44 9.79 16.40
N VAL A 98 11.87 9.08 15.41
CA VAL A 98 10.42 8.86 15.31
C VAL A 98 10.04 7.46 15.77
N LEU A 99 10.71 6.43 15.25
CA LEU A 99 10.41 5.04 15.62
C LEU A 99 11.13 4.58 16.88
N GLY A 100 12.25 5.23 17.23
CA GLY A 100 13.14 4.79 18.32
C GLY A 100 13.89 3.49 18.03
N ARG A 101 13.83 2.99 16.79
CA ARG A 101 14.47 1.73 16.37
C ARG A 101 14.62 1.65 14.86
N ALA A 102 15.58 0.84 14.41
CA ALA A 102 15.69 0.48 13.01
C ALA A 102 14.47 -0.35 12.55
N LEU A 103 13.95 0.00 11.37
CA LEU A 103 12.91 -0.75 10.68
C LEU A 103 13.46 -1.15 9.30
N HIS A 104 13.82 -2.42 9.15
CA HIS A 104 14.42 -2.90 7.89
C HIS A 104 13.35 -3.47 6.97
N HIS A 105 13.48 -3.15 5.67
CA HIS A 105 12.75 -3.83 4.61
C HIS A 105 13.60 -4.96 4.05
N GLY A 106 12.97 -6.09 3.73
CA GLY A 106 13.64 -7.26 3.18
C GLY A 106 12.78 -7.97 2.14
N PRO A 107 13.39 -8.51 1.07
CA PRO A 107 12.66 -9.30 0.09
C PRO A 107 12.17 -10.62 0.70
N THR A 108 11.12 -11.20 0.14
CA THR A 108 10.73 -12.59 0.44
C THR A 108 11.80 -13.55 -0.06
N ALA A 109 12.07 -14.62 0.70
CA ALA A 109 12.94 -15.71 0.22
C ALA A 109 12.24 -16.61 -0.83
N GLY A 110 10.92 -16.44 -1.02
CA GLY A 110 10.12 -17.24 -1.94
C GLY A 110 9.84 -18.66 -1.44
N GLY A 111 9.03 -19.38 -2.21
CA GLY A 111 8.61 -20.74 -1.88
C GLY A 111 7.31 -20.82 -1.06
N SER A 112 6.76 -22.03 -0.97
CA SER A 112 5.44 -22.29 -0.36
C SER A 112 5.40 -22.04 1.15
N ALA A 113 6.48 -22.36 1.86
CA ALA A 113 6.58 -22.11 3.30
C ALA A 113 6.53 -20.61 3.63
N GLU A 114 7.31 -19.80 2.90
CA GLU A 114 7.28 -18.34 3.03
C GLU A 114 5.91 -17.77 2.68
N GLN A 115 5.29 -18.29 1.62
CA GLN A 115 3.93 -17.88 1.24
C GLN A 115 2.94 -18.12 2.40
N GLY A 116 2.89 -19.32 2.97
CA GLY A 116 2.04 -19.64 4.12
C GLY A 116 2.28 -18.69 5.31
N ARG A 117 3.54 -18.47 5.67
CA ARG A 117 3.94 -17.52 6.72
C ARG A 117 3.42 -16.10 6.45
N TYR A 118 3.55 -15.59 5.22
CA TYR A 118 3.09 -14.25 4.88
C TYR A 118 1.56 -14.12 4.91
N PHE A 119 0.81 -15.18 4.57
CA PHE A 119 -0.65 -15.19 4.71
C PHE A 119 -1.07 -15.02 6.18
N GLU A 120 -0.47 -15.79 7.08
CA GLU A 120 -0.72 -15.70 8.52
C GLU A 120 -0.29 -14.34 9.08
N GLN A 121 0.91 -13.87 8.73
CA GLN A 121 1.45 -12.59 9.20
C GLN A 121 0.62 -11.40 8.72
N TYR A 122 0.16 -11.40 7.46
CA TYR A 122 -0.70 -10.34 6.94
C TYR A 122 -2.08 -10.35 7.62
N ALA A 123 -2.67 -11.53 7.83
CA ALA A 123 -3.91 -11.65 8.59
C ALA A 123 -3.75 -11.16 10.04
N GLN A 124 -2.61 -11.46 10.69
CA GLN A 124 -2.29 -10.94 12.01
C GLN A 124 -2.10 -9.41 12.01
N THR A 125 -1.48 -8.86 10.96
CA THR A 125 -1.34 -7.42 10.78
C THR A 125 -2.70 -6.73 10.70
N LEU A 126 -3.65 -7.28 9.95
CA LEU A 126 -5.01 -6.73 9.85
C LEU A 126 -5.76 -6.80 11.19
N ARG A 127 -5.57 -7.87 11.97
CA ARG A 127 -6.14 -7.97 13.33
C ARG A 127 -5.56 -6.91 14.26
N SER A 128 -4.25 -6.73 14.26
CA SER A 128 -3.58 -5.70 15.08
C SER A 128 -3.97 -4.30 14.62
N TYR A 129 -4.13 -4.09 13.32
CA TYR A 129 -4.67 -2.84 12.77
C TYR A 129 -6.07 -2.56 13.31
N GLU A 130 -6.97 -3.54 13.20
CA GLU A 130 -8.38 -3.37 13.60
C GLU A 130 -8.53 -3.11 15.10
N ALA A 131 -7.71 -3.78 15.92
CA ALA A 131 -7.68 -3.55 17.37
C ALA A 131 -7.28 -2.12 17.76
N VAL A 132 -6.43 -1.46 16.97
CA VAL A 132 -5.86 -0.13 17.30
C VAL A 132 -6.63 0.99 16.61
N PHE A 133 -6.97 0.82 15.33
CA PHE A 133 -7.50 1.88 14.46
C PHE A 133 -8.94 1.64 14.01
N GLY A 134 -9.53 0.50 14.35
CA GLY A 134 -10.80 0.05 13.79
C GLY A 134 -10.67 -0.49 12.36
N PRO A 135 -11.78 -0.69 11.64
CA PRO A 135 -11.79 -1.37 10.35
C PRO A 135 -10.88 -0.71 9.32
N ALA A 136 -9.99 -1.50 8.71
CA ALA A 136 -9.10 -1.01 7.67
C ALA A 136 -9.86 -0.71 6.36
N PRO A 137 -9.58 0.42 5.67
CA PRO A 137 -10.21 0.71 4.39
C PRO A 137 -9.82 -0.32 3.33
N ALA A 138 -10.78 -1.12 2.87
CA ALA A 138 -10.55 -2.29 2.01
C ALA A 138 -9.91 -1.96 0.64
N ASP A 139 -10.00 -0.71 0.17
CA ASP A 139 -9.33 -0.26 -1.05
C ASP A 139 -7.83 -0.05 -0.87
N LEU A 140 -7.35 0.17 0.37
CA LEU A 140 -5.93 0.32 0.73
C LEU A 140 -5.37 -0.90 1.45
N TRP A 141 -6.20 -1.62 2.20
CA TRP A 141 -5.89 -2.85 2.92
C TRP A 141 -6.76 -3.99 2.41
N PRO A 142 -6.46 -4.55 1.22
CA PRO A 142 -7.25 -5.63 0.65
C PRO A 142 -7.01 -6.94 1.40
N ASN A 143 -7.80 -7.96 1.08
CA ASN A 143 -7.60 -9.31 1.64
C ASN A 143 -6.24 -9.93 1.22
N ALA A 144 -5.84 -10.98 1.93
CA ALA A 144 -4.56 -11.66 1.71
C ALA A 144 -4.41 -12.22 0.28
N GLN A 145 -5.51 -12.70 -0.31
CA GLN A 145 -5.49 -13.20 -1.68
C GLN A 145 -5.05 -12.11 -2.67
N ARG A 146 -5.66 -10.93 -2.61
CA ARG A 146 -5.27 -9.82 -3.47
C ARG A 146 -3.84 -9.36 -3.16
N ARG A 147 -3.51 -9.14 -1.88
CA ARG A 147 -2.19 -8.64 -1.45
C ARG A 147 -1.02 -9.55 -1.82
N LEU A 148 -1.18 -10.86 -1.64
CA LEU A 148 -0.07 -11.82 -1.72
C LEU A 148 -0.02 -12.58 -3.05
N ILE A 149 -1.13 -12.59 -3.81
CA ILE A 149 -1.23 -13.34 -5.08
C ILE A 149 -1.45 -12.44 -6.28
N GLU A 150 -2.29 -11.41 -6.17
CA GLU A 150 -2.65 -10.56 -7.31
C GLU A 150 -1.71 -9.38 -7.48
N ASP A 151 -1.53 -8.57 -6.42
CA ASP A 151 -0.72 -7.36 -6.46
C ASP A 151 0.74 -7.62 -6.90
N PRO A 152 1.43 -8.71 -6.47
CA PRO A 152 2.79 -9.03 -6.94
C PRO A 152 2.90 -9.33 -8.44
N ARG A 153 1.78 -9.51 -9.14
CA ARG A 153 1.77 -9.67 -10.61
C ARG A 153 1.90 -8.34 -11.34
N ALA A 154 1.82 -7.20 -10.63
CA ALA A 154 2.06 -5.89 -11.21
C ALA A 154 3.44 -5.82 -11.90
N ARG A 155 3.53 -5.02 -12.95
CA ARG A 155 4.74 -4.81 -13.74
C ARG A 155 4.90 -3.31 -13.98
N ARG A 156 6.15 -2.84 -13.92
CA ARG A 156 6.50 -1.50 -14.39
C ARG A 156 6.47 -1.51 -15.91
N LEU A 157 5.67 -0.63 -16.50
CA LEU A 157 5.52 -0.47 -17.94
C LEU A 157 5.77 1.00 -18.29
N HIS A 158 6.42 1.25 -19.42
CA HIS A 158 6.51 2.61 -19.95
C HIS A 158 5.28 2.88 -20.82
N ALA A 159 4.58 4.00 -20.59
CA ALA A 159 3.34 4.31 -21.32
C ALA A 159 3.52 4.49 -22.84
N ARG A 160 4.76 4.66 -23.30
CA ARG A 160 5.09 4.72 -24.74
C ARG A 160 5.07 3.34 -25.41
N ASP A 161 5.25 2.27 -24.65
CA ASP A 161 5.45 0.91 -25.16
C ASP A 161 4.10 0.15 -25.30
N GLY A 162 2.98 0.76 -24.89
CA GLY A 162 1.65 0.16 -25.02
C GLY A 162 0.52 0.96 -24.38
N ILE A 163 -0.72 0.53 -24.63
CA ILE A 163 -1.94 1.15 -24.09
C ILE A 163 -2.50 0.25 -22.99
N VAL A 164 -2.71 0.82 -21.79
CA VAL A 164 -3.39 0.12 -20.68
C VAL A 164 -4.85 0.55 -20.64
N VAL A 165 -5.75 -0.40 -20.90
CA VAL A 165 -7.20 -0.17 -20.89
C VAL A 165 -7.85 -0.99 -19.79
N SER A 166 -8.77 -0.39 -19.04
CA SER A 166 -9.54 -1.13 -18.05
C SER A 166 -10.38 -2.24 -18.73
N ARG A 167 -10.54 -3.38 -18.06
CA ARG A 167 -11.38 -4.48 -18.58
C ARG A 167 -12.80 -4.02 -18.91
N ARG A 168 -13.35 -3.07 -18.13
CA ARG A 168 -14.67 -2.47 -18.38
C ARG A 168 -14.66 -1.69 -19.69
N ALA A 169 -13.71 -0.78 -19.88
CA ALA A 169 -13.62 0.00 -21.12
C ALA A 169 -13.39 -0.92 -22.34
N ALA A 170 -12.50 -1.90 -22.23
CA ALA A 170 -12.27 -2.87 -23.31
C ALA A 170 -13.53 -3.66 -23.70
N ARG A 171 -14.31 -4.12 -22.70
CA ARG A 171 -15.60 -4.80 -22.94
C ARG A 171 -16.61 -3.88 -23.62
N TRP A 172 -16.74 -2.64 -23.16
CA TRP A 172 -17.64 -1.65 -23.77
C TRP A 172 -17.23 -1.35 -25.21
N SER A 173 -15.95 -1.14 -25.48
CA SER A 173 -15.45 -0.93 -26.85
C SER A 173 -15.76 -2.11 -27.76
N LEU A 174 -15.62 -3.35 -27.26
CA LEU A 174 -15.97 -4.55 -28.03
C LEU A 174 -17.47 -4.62 -28.34
N LEU A 175 -18.33 -4.34 -27.36
CA LEU A 175 -19.79 -4.35 -27.56
C LEU A 175 -20.22 -3.31 -28.60
N VAL A 176 -19.65 -2.09 -28.53
CA VAL A 176 -19.92 -1.03 -29.51
C VAL A 176 -19.45 -1.43 -30.90
N ALA A 177 -18.24 -1.99 -31.03
CA ALA A 177 -17.70 -2.43 -32.32
C ALA A 177 -18.56 -3.53 -32.95
N THR A 178 -18.99 -4.52 -32.14
CA THR A 178 -19.91 -5.58 -32.61
C THR A 178 -21.24 -5.01 -33.06
N GLY A 179 -21.82 -4.07 -32.32
CA GLY A 179 -23.07 -3.39 -32.70
C GLY A 179 -22.95 -2.65 -34.03
N ILE A 180 -21.88 -1.89 -34.23
CA ILE A 180 -21.59 -1.19 -35.50
C ILE A 180 -21.47 -2.20 -36.65
N GLY A 181 -20.74 -3.30 -36.43
CA GLY A 181 -20.58 -4.36 -37.44
C GLY A 181 -21.92 -5.00 -37.85
N LEU A 182 -22.79 -5.30 -36.89
CA LEU A 182 -24.13 -5.85 -37.18
C LEU A 182 -25.00 -4.88 -37.97
N VAL A 183 -24.99 -3.59 -37.62
CA VAL A 183 -25.72 -2.56 -38.38
C VAL A 183 -25.20 -2.46 -39.80
N ALA A 184 -23.88 -2.47 -40.01
CA ALA A 184 -23.28 -2.43 -41.33
C ALA A 184 -23.69 -3.63 -42.20
N VAL A 185 -23.73 -4.84 -41.63
CA VAL A 185 -24.20 -6.06 -42.32
C VAL A 185 -25.67 -5.96 -42.70
N LEU A 186 -26.53 -5.48 -41.79
CA LEU A 186 -27.96 -5.31 -42.06
C LEU A 186 -28.21 -4.28 -43.18
N LEU A 187 -27.49 -3.15 -43.15
CA LEU A 187 -27.58 -2.13 -44.21
C LEU A 187 -27.05 -2.61 -45.56
N TRP A 188 -26.06 -3.51 -45.56
CA TRP A 188 -25.54 -4.13 -46.79
C TRP A 188 -26.53 -5.15 -47.36
N TRP A 189 -27.19 -5.95 -46.52
CA TRP A 189 -28.19 -6.93 -46.96
C TRP A 189 -29.47 -6.26 -47.50
N TRP A 190 -29.75 -5.02 -47.11
CA TRP A 190 -30.89 -4.24 -47.60
C TRP A 190 -30.62 -3.42 -48.87
N ARG A 191 -29.44 -3.57 -49.48
CA ARG A 191 -29.09 -2.98 -50.78
C ARG A 191 -29.08 -4.02 -51.89
#